data_AF-A0A098GC72-F1
#
_entry.id   AF-A0A098GC72-F1
#
_cell.length_a   1.000
_cell.length_b   1.000
_cell.length_c   1.000
_cell.angle_alpha   90.00
_cell.angle_beta   90.00
_cell.angle_gamma   90.00
#
_symmetry.space_group_name_H-M   'P 1'
#
loop_
_entity.id
_entity.type
_entity.pdbx_description
1 polymer ?
#
loop_
_entity_poly.entity_id
_entity_poly.type
_entity_poly.pdbx_seq_one_letter_code
_entity_poly.pdbx_strand_id
1 'polypeptide(L)'
;MKQLIGLMGLLLTTSTMAAILDTDHYRVVITCLSQDHEVGCERVSYEGTNKDTGATIRLVGRQVMQPCADKTTPCHSLGYEFSNGSTYYFVSEDGHLKVIDGSKVLINEYGEWTYE
;
A
#
# COMPACT_ATOMS: atom_id res chain seq x y z
N MET A 1 -2.28 -34.15 41.07
CA MET A 1 -2.55 -34.13 39.63
C MET A 1 -3.08 -32.76 39.24
N LYS A 2 -2.31 -31.96 38.49
CA LYS A 2 -2.86 -30.89 37.65
C LYS A 2 -1.76 -30.47 36.67
N GLN A 3 -1.82 -31.04 35.48
CA GLN A 3 -0.93 -30.69 34.37
C GLN A 3 -1.26 -29.26 33.95
N LEU A 4 -0.26 -28.36 33.97
CA LEU A 4 -0.38 -27.07 33.29
C LEU A 4 -0.23 -27.33 31.79
N ILE A 5 -1.35 -27.36 31.09
CA ILE A 5 -1.39 -27.40 29.62
C ILE A 5 -1.04 -25.99 29.14
N GLY A 6 0.22 -25.79 28.75
CA GLY A 6 0.68 -24.58 28.08
C GLY A 6 0.09 -24.51 26.68
N LEU A 7 -0.82 -23.57 26.46
CA LEU A 7 -1.42 -23.29 25.16
C LEU A 7 -0.37 -22.55 24.31
N MET A 8 0.47 -23.29 23.59
CA MET A 8 1.38 -22.74 22.59
C MET A 8 0.54 -22.27 21.39
N GLY A 9 0.19 -20.98 21.37
CA GLY A 9 -0.55 -20.37 20.27
C GLY A 9 0.27 -20.42 18.99
N LEU A 10 -0.15 -21.26 18.04
CA LEU A 10 0.41 -21.34 16.69
C LEU A 10 0.04 -20.05 15.94
N LEU A 11 1.00 -19.13 15.80
CA LEU A 11 0.87 -17.96 14.95
C LEU A 11 0.87 -18.42 13.49
N LEU A 12 -0.32 -18.55 12.91
CA LEU A 12 -0.50 -18.70 11.47
C LEU A 12 -0.07 -17.38 10.81
N THR A 13 1.13 -17.34 10.25
CA THR A 13 1.57 -16.23 9.40
C THR A 13 0.85 -16.35 8.06
N THR A 14 -0.17 -15.53 7.83
CA THR A 14 -0.77 -15.38 6.50
C THR A 14 0.24 -14.67 5.61
N SER A 15 0.76 -15.36 4.60
CA SER A 15 1.58 -14.73 3.56
C SER A 15 0.71 -13.74 2.81
N THR A 16 0.89 -12.44 3.09
CA THR A 16 0.22 -11.40 2.33
C THR A 16 1.17 -10.97 1.22
N MET A 17 0.75 -11.06 -0.04
CA MET A 17 1.59 -10.62 -1.15
C MET A 17 1.78 -9.12 -1.05
N ALA A 18 3.04 -8.68 -1.12
CA ALA A 18 3.41 -7.29 -1.03
C ALA A 18 3.92 -6.80 -2.39
N ALA A 19 3.40 -5.67 -2.86
CA ALA A 19 3.93 -4.97 -4.01
C ALA A 19 4.90 -3.89 -3.51
N ILE A 20 6.08 -3.80 -4.13
CA ILE A 20 7.12 -2.87 -3.72
C ILE A 20 7.41 -1.95 -4.89
N LEU A 21 7.25 -0.65 -4.69
CA LEU A 21 7.73 0.36 -5.61
C LEU A 21 9.09 0.86 -5.11
N ASP A 22 10.12 0.68 -5.92
CA ASP A 22 11.47 1.14 -5.64
C ASP A 22 11.83 2.32 -6.56
N THR A 23 11.90 3.51 -5.98
CA THR A 23 12.27 4.78 -6.65
C THR A 23 13.71 5.14 -6.31
N ASP A 24 14.23 6.26 -6.84
CA ASP A 24 15.58 6.73 -6.50
C ASP A 24 15.78 6.92 -4.99
N HIS A 25 14.84 7.59 -4.30
CA HIS A 25 15.02 7.94 -2.88
C HIS A 25 14.07 7.23 -1.92
N TYR A 26 13.06 6.52 -2.42
CA TYR A 26 12.06 5.86 -1.58
C TYR A 26 11.84 4.41 -1.95
N ARG A 27 11.65 3.58 -0.92
CA ARG A 27 11.06 2.24 -1.04
C ARG A 27 9.66 2.29 -0.45
N VAL A 28 8.66 1.92 -1.23
CA VAL A 28 7.25 1.89 -0.82
C VAL A 28 6.74 0.45 -0.87
N VAL A 29 6.27 -0.06 0.27
CA VAL A 29 5.63 -1.38 0.36
C VAL A 29 4.13 -1.18 0.45
N ILE A 30 3.41 -1.82 -0.47
CA ILE A 30 1.97 -1.83 -0.57
C ILE A 30 1.45 -3.23 -0.26
N THR A 31 0.49 -3.33 0.66
CA THR A 31 -0.08 -4.61 1.06
C THR A 31 -1.60 -4.51 1.08
N CYS A 32 -2.27 -5.42 0.39
CA CYS A 32 -3.73 -5.50 0.44
C CYS A 32 -4.18 -6.10 1.78
N LEU A 33 -5.10 -5.41 2.45
CA LEU A 33 -5.69 -5.81 3.75
C LEU A 33 -7.15 -6.27 3.61
N SER A 34 -7.69 -6.26 2.39
CA SER A 34 -9.03 -6.77 2.06
C SER A 34 -9.04 -8.30 2.04
N GLN A 35 -10.25 -8.87 2.08
CA GLN A 35 -10.45 -10.33 1.96
C GLN A 35 -10.40 -10.77 0.49
N ASP A 36 -10.03 -12.03 0.23
CA ASP A 36 -9.76 -12.63 -1.09
C ASP A 36 -10.94 -12.62 -2.11
N HIS A 37 -12.08 -12.04 -1.78
CA HIS A 37 -13.29 -12.03 -2.61
C HIS A 37 -13.67 -10.64 -3.15
N GLU A 38 -12.90 -9.60 -2.83
CA GLU A 38 -13.13 -8.23 -3.33
C GLU A 38 -12.42 -8.00 -4.67
N VAL A 39 -13.10 -7.34 -5.61
CA VAL A 39 -12.48 -6.87 -6.85
C VAL A 39 -11.69 -5.60 -6.52
N GLY A 40 -10.37 -5.69 -6.61
CA GLY A 40 -9.47 -4.65 -6.14
C GLY A 40 -9.23 -4.75 -4.64
N CYS A 41 -8.69 -3.69 -4.05
CA CYS A 41 -8.38 -3.66 -2.62
C CYS A 41 -8.92 -2.38 -1.96
N GLU A 42 -10.02 -2.50 -1.22
CA GLU A 42 -10.65 -1.38 -0.52
C GLU A 42 -9.77 -0.83 0.61
N ARG A 43 -9.00 -1.71 1.26
CA ARG A 43 -8.09 -1.34 2.35
C ARG A 43 -6.69 -1.79 2.05
N VAL A 44 -5.78 -0.82 1.94
CA VAL A 44 -4.39 -1.05 1.57
C VAL A 44 -3.48 -0.40 2.61
N SER A 45 -2.43 -1.08 3.06
CA SER A 45 -1.36 -0.44 3.83
C SER A 45 -0.27 0.10 2.91
N TYR A 46 0.29 1.23 3.31
CA TYR A 46 1.48 1.85 2.74
C TYR A 46 2.56 1.90 3.82
N GLU A 47 3.74 1.40 3.50
CA GLU A 47 4.96 1.62 4.28
C GLU A 47 6.01 2.28 3.38
N GLY A 48 6.21 3.58 3.55
CA GLY A 48 7.18 4.36 2.77
C GLY A 48 8.43 4.64 3.59
N THR A 49 9.59 4.26 3.06
CA THR A 49 10.89 4.47 3.69
C THR A 49 11.77 5.33 2.80
N ASN A 50 12.28 6.44 3.35
CA ASN A 50 13.31 7.24 2.70
C ASN A 50 14.66 6.51 2.80
N LYS A 51 15.30 6.25 1.67
CA LYS A 51 16.52 5.43 1.56
C LYS A 51 17.74 6.11 2.19
N ASP A 52 17.81 7.44 2.14
CA ASP A 52 18.96 8.20 2.65
C ASP A 52 18.97 8.28 4.18
N THR A 53 17.78 8.42 4.78
CA THR A 53 17.62 8.66 6.22
C THR A 53 17.13 7.45 7.00
N GLY A 54 16.56 6.45 6.33
CA GLY A 54 15.88 5.32 6.95
C GLY A 54 14.57 5.69 7.64
N ALA A 55 14.08 6.93 7.51
CA ALA A 55 12.82 7.36 8.09
C ALA A 55 11.65 6.66 7.40
N THR A 56 10.73 6.10 8.19
CA THR A 56 9.58 5.34 7.69
C THR A 56 8.27 5.93 8.19
N ILE A 57 7.26 5.94 7.32
CA ILE A 57 5.86 6.22 7.69
C ILE A 57 4.96 5.05 7.30
N ARG A 58 3.85 4.90 8.02
CA ARG A 58 2.82 3.89 7.74
C ARG A 58 1.46 4.55 7.62
N LEU A 59 0.74 4.23 6.55
CA LEU A 59 -0.58 4.76 6.26
C LEU A 59 -1.54 3.63 5.88
N VAL A 60 -2.84 3.92 5.97
CA VAL A 60 -3.89 3.07 5.41
C VAL A 60 -4.66 3.92 4.41
N GLY A 61 -4.93 3.33 3.25
CA GLY A 61 -5.63 3.97 2.15
C GLY A 61 -6.40 2.94 1.35
N ARG A 62 -6.59 3.22 0.07
CA ARG A 62 -7.36 2.35 -0.84
C ARG A 62 -6.74 2.28 -2.22
N GLN A 63 -7.05 1.22 -2.94
CA GLN A 63 -6.78 1.14 -4.37
C GLN A 63 -7.75 2.06 -5.13
N VAL A 64 -7.24 2.75 -6.14
CA VAL A 64 -8.03 3.56 -7.06
C VAL A 64 -8.31 2.72 -8.29
N MET A 65 -9.59 2.50 -8.58
CA MET A 65 -10.03 1.72 -9.73
C MET A 65 -10.75 2.63 -10.73
N GLN A 66 -10.39 2.54 -12.00
CA GLN A 66 -11.19 3.08 -13.09
C GLN A 66 -12.42 2.19 -13.29
N PRO A 67 -13.64 2.77 -13.36
CA PRO A 67 -14.83 2.00 -13.66
C PRO A 67 -14.84 1.56 -15.13
N CYS A 68 -15.53 0.44 -15.40
CA CYS A 68 -15.84 -0.03 -16.73
C CYS A 68 -16.78 0.94 -17.48
N ALA A 69 -17.11 0.62 -18.74
CA ALA A 69 -18.03 1.43 -19.55
C ALA A 69 -19.43 1.61 -18.92
N ASP A 70 -19.84 0.67 -18.06
CA ASP A 70 -21.08 0.72 -17.27
C ASP A 70 -21.03 1.68 -16.06
N LYS A 71 -19.87 2.30 -15.81
CA LYS A 71 -19.57 3.26 -14.75
C LYS A 71 -19.73 2.73 -13.31
N THR A 72 -19.97 1.44 -13.14
CA THR A 72 -20.28 0.84 -11.83
C THR A 72 -19.29 -0.27 -11.48
N THR A 73 -18.90 -1.07 -12.45
CA THR A 73 -18.00 -2.20 -12.25
C THR A 73 -16.55 -1.71 -12.21
N PRO A 74 -15.72 -2.05 -11.21
CA PRO A 74 -14.29 -1.76 -11.22
C PRO A 74 -13.58 -2.56 -12.34
N CYS A 75 -12.78 -1.90 -13.17
CA CYS A 75 -12.16 -2.54 -14.34
C CYS A 75 -10.63 -2.51 -14.32
N HIS A 76 -10.04 -1.34 -14.09
CA HIS A 76 -8.60 -1.13 -14.27
C HIS A 76 -8.00 -0.43 -13.05
N SER A 77 -6.86 -0.91 -12.56
CA SER A 77 -6.17 -0.26 -11.45
C SER A 77 -5.52 1.03 -11.93
N LEU A 78 -5.69 2.13 -11.21
CA LEU A 78 -4.94 3.37 -11.47
C LEU A 78 -3.77 3.53 -10.48
N GLY A 79 -3.74 2.72 -9.43
CA GLY A 79 -2.77 2.80 -8.34
C GLY A 79 -3.45 2.86 -6.99
N TYR A 80 -2.81 3.55 -6.04
CA TYR A 80 -3.21 3.61 -4.65
C TYR A 80 -3.17 5.05 -4.14
N GLU A 81 -4.11 5.40 -3.28
CA GLU A 81 -4.15 6.70 -2.63
C GLU A 81 -4.17 6.61 -1.11
N PHE A 82 -3.48 7.54 -0.47
CA PHE A 82 -3.38 7.66 0.98
C PHE A 82 -3.43 9.13 1.40
N SER A 83 -3.77 9.39 2.65
CA SER A 83 -3.80 10.74 3.19
C SER A 83 -3.35 10.79 4.65
N ASN A 84 -2.66 11.86 5.02
CA ASN A 84 -2.25 12.17 6.38
C ASN A 84 -2.34 13.68 6.61
N GLY A 85 -3.38 14.14 7.29
CA GLY A 85 -3.66 15.58 7.43
C GLY A 85 -3.89 16.23 6.07
N SER A 86 -3.11 17.27 5.74
CA SER A 86 -3.12 17.96 4.44
C SER A 86 -2.27 17.28 3.36
N THR A 87 -1.53 16.23 3.70
CA THR A 87 -0.66 15.52 2.76
C THR A 87 -1.40 14.37 2.09
N TYR A 88 -1.41 14.40 0.76
CA TYR A 88 -1.94 13.38 -0.13
C TYR A 88 -0.81 12.61 -0.79
N TYR A 89 -0.96 11.30 -0.87
CA TYR A 89 0.01 10.38 -1.44
C TYR A 89 -0.68 9.59 -2.54
N PHE A 90 -0.05 9.53 -3.71
CA PHE A 90 -0.50 8.69 -4.81
C PHE A 90 0.67 7.84 -5.31
N VAL A 91 0.40 6.56 -5.47
CA VAL A 91 1.34 5.56 -5.97
C VAL A 91 0.67 4.92 -7.17
N SER A 92 1.06 5.33 -8.37
CA SER A 92 0.38 4.91 -9.60
C SER A 92 0.79 3.49 -10.04
N GLU A 93 -0.03 2.89 -10.89
CA GLU A 93 0.31 1.60 -11.50
C GLU A 93 1.58 1.66 -12.39
N ASP A 94 1.88 2.82 -13.01
CA ASP A 94 3.04 3.02 -13.86
C ASP A 94 4.33 3.39 -13.08
N GLY A 95 4.29 3.29 -11.75
CA GLY A 95 5.46 3.44 -10.88
C GLY A 95 5.76 4.88 -10.46
N HIS A 96 4.80 5.80 -10.58
CA HIS A 96 4.92 7.17 -10.12
C HIS A 96 4.54 7.30 -8.63
N LEU A 97 5.51 7.71 -7.81
CA LEU A 97 5.28 8.17 -6.44
C LEU A 97 5.13 9.69 -6.43
N LYS A 98 3.93 10.15 -6.07
CA LYS A 98 3.62 11.57 -5.92
C LYS A 98 3.10 11.86 -4.52
N VAL A 99 3.73 12.82 -3.84
CA VAL A 99 3.32 13.30 -2.52
C VAL A 99 3.14 14.80 -2.55
N ILE A 100 1.97 15.27 -2.13
CA ILE A 100 1.56 16.68 -2.19
C ILE A 100 1.06 17.08 -0.80
N ASP A 101 1.56 18.20 -0.28
CA ASP A 101 1.05 18.81 0.95
C ASP A 101 0.40 20.16 0.64
N GLY A 102 -0.93 20.19 0.69
CA GLY A 102 -1.72 21.32 0.19
C GLY A 102 -1.42 21.59 -1.30
N SER A 103 -0.75 22.70 -1.60
CA SER A 103 -0.35 23.08 -2.96
C SER A 103 1.11 22.74 -3.30
N LYS A 104 1.89 22.23 -2.34
CA LYS A 104 3.32 21.97 -2.52
C LYS A 104 3.55 20.50 -2.88
N VAL A 105 4.26 20.26 -3.97
CA VAL A 105 4.77 18.92 -4.29
C VAL A 105 5.99 18.65 -3.41
N LEU A 106 5.93 17.58 -2.61
CA LEU A 106 7.01 17.14 -1.74
C LEU A 106 7.86 16.05 -2.41
N ILE A 107 7.22 15.11 -3.11
CA ILE A 107 7.86 14.00 -3.81
C ILE A 107 7.21 13.84 -5.17
N ASN A 108 8.03 13.58 -6.19
CA ASN A 108 7.60 13.31 -7.55
C ASN A 108 8.67 12.46 -8.25
N GLU A 109 8.62 11.15 -8.04
CA GLU A 109 9.64 10.20 -8.48
C GLU A 109 9.02 9.01 -9.18
N TYR A 110 9.77 8.43 -10.12
CA TYR A 110 9.38 7.19 -10.78
C TYR A 110 10.26 6.04 -10.27
N GLY A 111 9.72 4.84 -10.30
CA GLY A 111 10.38 3.64 -9.84
C GLY A 111 9.83 2.38 -10.50
N GLU A 112 10.40 1.26 -10.13
CA GLU A 112 10.04 -0.05 -10.66
C GLU A 112 9.25 -0.85 -9.63
N TRP A 113 8.23 -1.57 -10.10
CA TRP A 113 7.45 -2.48 -9.27
C TRP A 113 8.09 -3.86 -9.19
N THR A 114 8.17 -4.39 -7.97
CA THR A 114 8.46 -5.81 -7.70
C THR A 114 7.37 -6.39 -6.80
N TYR A 115 7.23 -7.71 -6.82
CA TYR A 115 6.19 -8.43 -6.07
C TYR A 115 6.85 -9.53 -5.24
N GLU A 116 6.55 -9.57 -3.94
CA GLU A 116 7.04 -10.55 -2.97
C GLU A 116 5.89 -11.39 -2.40
#